data_AF-A0A6V7FKR6-F1
#
_entry.id   AF-A0A6V7FKR6-F1
#
_cell.length_a   1.000
_cell.length_b   1.000
_cell.length_c   1.000
_cell.angle_alpha   90.00
_cell.angle_beta   90.00
_cell.angle_gamma   90.00
#
_symmetry.space_group_name_H-M   'P 1'
#
loop_
_entity.id
_entity.type
_entity.pdbx_description
1 polymer ?
#
loop_
_entity_poly.entity_id
_entity_poly.type
_entity_poly.pdbx_seq_one_letter_code
_entity_poly.pdbx_strand_id
1 'polypeptide(L)'
;MLRIPYPVPEEKRDDALQALAAGQPVSIGQTSLHPDLAEGVIWGVDPYGVDSLISAGGGRNSSGELAVTWAESVHTGTHCAERTYDF
;
A
#
# COMPACT_ATOMS: atom_id res chain seq x y z
N MET A 1 8.72 -0.16 9.21
CA MET A 1 8.04 -0.51 7.95
C MET A 1 7.27 -1.80 8.18
N LEU A 2 5.94 -1.75 8.07
CA LEU A 2 5.07 -2.93 8.23
C LEU A 2 5.11 -3.75 6.94
N ARG A 3 5.18 -5.08 7.03
CA ARG A 3 5.13 -5.97 5.87
C ARG A 3 3.90 -6.85 5.94
N ILE A 4 3.13 -6.86 4.86
CA ILE A 4 1.89 -7.59 4.72
C ILE A 4 2.01 -8.47 3.47
N PRO A 5 1.73 -9.77 3.55
CA PRO A 5 1.71 -10.61 2.36
C PRO A 5 0.55 -10.23 1.45
N TYR A 6 0.68 -10.52 0.15
CA TYR A 6 -0.43 -10.47 -0.78
C TYR A 6 -0.93 -11.91 -1.04
N PRO A 7 -2.25 -12.20 -1.03
CA PRO A 7 -3.36 -11.28 -0.77
C PRO A 7 -3.37 -10.75 0.68
N VAL A 8 -3.83 -9.51 0.86
CA VAL A 8 -3.88 -8.86 2.18
C VAL A 8 -4.86 -9.61 3.09
N PRO A 9 -4.40 -10.18 4.21
CA PRO A 9 -5.32 -10.77 5.19
C PRO A 9 -6.23 -9.69 5.78
N GLU A 10 -7.52 -10.00 6.02
CA GLU A 10 -8.46 -9.02 6.59
C GLU A 10 -7.95 -8.45 7.91
N GLU A 11 -7.36 -9.29 8.77
CA GLU A 11 -6.74 -8.89 10.05
C GLU A 11 -5.55 -7.92 9.89
N LYS A 12 -4.92 -7.88 8.71
CA LYS A 12 -3.78 -7.01 8.42
C LYS A 12 -4.17 -5.72 7.72
N ARG A 13 -5.41 -5.61 7.23
CA ARG A 13 -5.89 -4.39 6.59
C ARG A 13 -5.96 -3.24 7.60
N ASP A 14 -6.49 -3.47 8.79
CA ASP A 14 -6.51 -2.46 9.86
C ASP A 14 -5.10 -2.08 10.31
N ASP A 15 -4.19 -3.06 10.44
CA ASP A 15 -2.77 -2.81 10.75
C ASP A 15 -2.10 -1.89 9.71
N ALA A 16 -2.39 -2.10 8.41
CA ALA A 16 -1.91 -1.23 7.34
C ALA A 16 -2.44 0.20 7.47
N LEU A 17 -3.75 0.35 7.67
CA LEU A 17 -4.38 1.67 7.79
C LEU A 17 -3.83 2.44 8.99
N GLN A 18 -3.68 1.78 10.13
CA GLN A 18 -3.11 2.39 11.33
C GLN A 18 -1.63 2.75 11.14
N ALA A 19 -0.85 1.90 10.46
CA ALA A 19 0.54 2.20 10.14
C ALA A 19 0.66 3.42 9.21
N LEU A 20 -0.13 3.48 8.13
CA LEU A 20 -0.13 4.63 7.22
C LEU A 20 -0.56 5.93 7.93
N ALA A 21 -1.58 5.85 8.78
CA ALA A 21 -2.00 6.98 9.61
C ALA A 21 -0.94 7.39 10.64
N ALA A 22 -0.08 6.48 11.09
CA ALA A 22 1.06 6.80 11.94
C ALA A 22 2.27 7.35 11.17
N GLY A 23 2.19 7.49 9.85
CA GLY A 23 3.33 7.87 9.01
C GLY A 23 4.36 6.75 8.84
N GLN A 24 3.98 5.51 9.12
CA GLN A 24 4.84 4.36 8.96
C GLN A 24 4.68 3.77 7.55
N PRO A 25 5.78 3.55 6.80
CA PRO A 25 5.72 2.85 5.52
C PRO A 25 5.18 1.43 5.66
N VAL A 26 4.42 0.99 4.66
CA VAL A 26 3.78 -0.34 4.59
C VAL A 26 4.13 -0.99 3.27
N SER A 27 4.60 -2.24 3.28
CA SER A 27 4.66 -3.07 2.08
C SER A 27 3.53 -4.06 2.06
N ILE A 28 2.92 -4.20 0.89
CA ILE A 28 1.95 -5.25 0.58
C ILE A 28 2.56 -6.05 -0.57
N GLY A 29 2.86 -7.32 -0.35
CA GLY A 29 3.61 -8.12 -1.33
C GLY A 29 4.93 -7.43 -1.72
N GLN A 30 5.12 -7.18 -3.01
CA GLN A 30 6.28 -6.44 -3.54
C GLN A 30 6.03 -4.93 -3.72
N THR A 31 4.82 -4.45 -3.48
CA THR A 31 4.52 -3.01 -3.51
C THR A 31 4.88 -2.36 -2.17
N SER A 32 5.25 -1.08 -2.21
CA SER A 32 5.56 -0.31 -1.01
C SER A 32 4.77 1.00 -0.98
N LEU A 33 4.25 1.34 0.18
CA LEU A 33 3.47 2.54 0.46
C LEU A 33 4.25 3.40 1.45
N HIS A 34 4.50 4.65 1.05
CA HIS A 34 5.29 5.62 1.78
C HIS A 34 4.39 6.82 2.11
N PRO A 35 3.82 6.88 3.32
CA PRO A 35 3.04 8.03 3.75
C PRO A 35 3.97 9.22 4.01
N ASP A 36 3.60 10.38 3.46
CA ASP A 36 4.19 11.66 3.79
C ASP A 36 3.18 12.48 4.59
N LEU A 37 3.41 12.56 5.91
CA LEU A 37 2.51 13.27 6.81
C LEU A 37 2.59 14.79 6.68
N ALA A 38 3.70 15.34 6.16
CA ALA A 38 3.86 16.77 6.00
C ALA A 38 3.01 17.28 4.83
N GLU A 39 3.03 16.53 3.73
CA GLU A 39 2.26 16.83 2.52
C GLU A 39 0.84 16.21 2.56
N GLY A 40 0.56 15.32 3.51
CA GLY A 40 -0.72 14.63 3.63
C GLY A 40 -0.99 13.66 2.47
N VAL A 41 0.08 13.10 1.89
CA VAL A 41 0.03 12.23 0.71
C VAL A 41 0.53 10.82 1.03
N ILE A 42 0.23 9.88 0.13
CA ILE A 42 0.81 8.53 0.17
C ILE A 42 1.38 8.22 -1.21
N TRP A 43 2.68 7.90 -1.24
CA TRP A 43 3.40 7.44 -2.42
C TRP A 43 3.37 5.92 -2.47
N GLY A 44 2.91 5.36 -3.58
CA GLY A 44 3.03 3.95 -3.91
C GLY A 44 4.23 3.71 -4.81
N VAL A 45 5.02 2.68 -4.51
CA VAL A 45 6.11 2.20 -5.34
C VAL A 45 5.74 0.79 -5.78
N ASP A 46 5.64 0.60 -7.09
CA ASP A 46 5.38 -0.72 -7.66
C ASP A 46 6.64 -1.61 -7.63
N PRO A 47 6.53 -2.91 -7.95
CA PRO A 47 7.66 -3.84 -7.92
C PRO A 47 8.77 -3.52 -8.93
N TYR A 48 8.50 -2.69 -9.94
CA TYR A 48 9.46 -2.22 -10.94
C TYR A 48 10.10 -0.87 -10.56
N GLY A 49 9.72 -0.30 -9.42
CA GLY A 49 10.24 0.97 -8.93
C GLY A 49 9.55 2.19 -9.56
N VAL A 50 8.34 2.04 -10.10
CA VAL A 50 7.55 3.18 -10.57
C VAL A 50 6.78 3.78 -9.40
N ASP A 51 7.01 5.07 -9.17
CA ASP A 51 6.30 5.84 -8.15
C ASP A 51 4.93 6.31 -8.66
N SER A 52 3.92 6.17 -7.82
CA SER A 52 2.55 6.60 -8.05
C SER A 52 2.05 7.42 -6.87
N LEU A 53 1.51 8.60 -7.13
CA LEU A 53 0.85 9.41 -6.10
C LEU A 53 -0.57 8.87 -5.89
N ILE A 54 -0.86 8.24 -4.75
CA ILE A 54 -2.15 7.58 -4.52
C ILE A 54 -3.16 8.51 -3.85
N SER A 55 -2.69 9.45 -3.01
CA SER A 55 -3.57 10.43 -2.40
C SER A 55 -2.90 11.79 -2.34
N ALA A 56 -3.64 12.81 -2.77
CA ALA A 56 -3.34 14.22 -2.55
C ALA A 56 -4.62 14.91 -2.07
N GLY A 57 -4.78 15.08 -0.75
CA GLY A 57 -5.81 15.95 -0.18
C GLY A 57 -7.19 15.33 0.10
N GLY A 58 -7.35 14.00 0.09
CA GLY A 58 -8.54 13.33 0.62
C GLY A 58 -8.38 12.97 2.10
N GLY A 59 -9.46 13.03 2.89
CA GLY A 59 -9.43 12.74 4.34
C GLY A 59 -8.59 11.49 4.69
N ARG A 60 -7.85 11.56 5.81
CA ARG A 60 -6.79 10.61 6.19
C ARG A 60 -7.21 9.14 6.15
N ASN A 61 -8.47 8.85 6.49
CA ASN A 61 -9.02 7.49 6.52
C ASN A 61 -9.25 6.94 5.10
N SER A 62 -9.75 7.77 4.17
CA SER A 62 -9.99 7.37 2.78
C SER A 62 -8.68 7.21 2.00
N SER A 63 -7.65 7.98 2.35
CA SER A 63 -6.32 7.90 1.72
C SER A 63 -5.62 6.57 1.96
N GLY A 64 -5.73 6.02 3.18
CA GLY A 64 -5.16 4.72 3.51
C GLY A 64 -5.85 3.58 2.77
N GLU A 65 -7.17 3.58 2.69
CA GLU A 65 -7.94 2.55 1.99
C GLU A 65 -7.66 2.55 0.48
N LEU A 66 -7.54 3.74 -0.12
CA LEU A 66 -7.12 3.89 -1.52
C LEU A 66 -5.71 3.35 -1.74
N ALA A 67 -4.78 3.59 -0.82
CA ALA A 67 -3.41 3.10 -0.91
C ALA A 67 -3.32 1.57 -0.85
N VAL A 68 -4.04 0.95 0.08
CA VAL A 68 -4.13 -0.51 0.19
C VAL A 68 -4.80 -1.11 -1.05
N THR A 69 -5.91 -0.51 -1.52
CA THR A 69 -6.62 -0.96 -2.72
C THR A 69 -5.77 -0.84 -3.97
N TRP A 70 -5.00 0.24 -4.11
CA TRP A 70 -4.05 0.42 -5.21
C TRP A 70 -2.99 -0.69 -5.19
N ALA A 71 -2.40 -0.97 -4.02
CA ALA A 71 -1.40 -2.03 -3.86
C ALA A 71 -1.98 -3.40 -4.27
N GLU A 72 -3.19 -3.73 -3.81
CA GLU A 72 -3.89 -4.96 -4.23
C GLU A 72 -4.21 -4.96 -5.74
N SER A 73 -4.50 -3.80 -6.33
CA SER A 73 -4.79 -3.66 -7.76
C SER A 73 -3.56 -3.87 -8.63
N VAL A 74 -2.38 -3.41 -8.19
CA VAL A 74 -1.11 -3.66 -8.87
C VAL A 74 -0.88 -5.18 -8.99
N HIS A 75 -1.06 -5.90 -7.88
CA HIS A 75 -0.92 -7.35 -7.83
C HIS A 75 -1.97 -8.11 -8.68
N THR A 76 -3.19 -7.59 -8.85
CA THR A 76 -4.25 -8.25 -9.64
C THR A 76 -4.22 -7.92 -11.14
N GLY A 77 -3.88 -6.69 -11.52
CA GLY A 77 -4.04 -6.17 -12.88
C GLY A 77 -2.77 -6.22 -13.74
N THR A 78 -1.61 -5.98 -13.14
CA THR A 78 -0.35 -5.81 -13.89
C THR A 78 0.60 -7.01 -13.70
N HIS A 79 0.46 -7.76 -12.61
CA HIS A 79 1.45 -8.72 -12.17
C HIS A 79 0.88 -10.12 -11.87
N CYS A 80 0.35 -10.80 -12.89
CA CYS A 80 -0.09 -12.20 -12.77
C CYS A 80 0.98 -13.18 -12.23
N ALA A 81 2.27 -12.82 -12.31
CA ALA A 81 3.39 -13.61 -11.78
C ALA A 81 3.51 -13.59 -10.24
N GLU A 82 2.83 -12.66 -9.55
CA GLU A 82 2.93 -12.53 -8.09
C GLU A 82 1.97 -13.43 -7.32
N ARG A 83 1.05 -14.13 -8.00
CA ARG A 83 0.21 -15.18 -7.39
C ARG A 83 0.98 -16.41 -6.90
N THR A 84 2.30 -16.47 -7.14
CA THR A 84 3.13 -17.67 -6.92
C THR A 84 4.19 -17.52 -5.84
N TYR A 85 4.35 -16.34 -5.21
CA TYR A 85 5.35 -16.13 -4.17
C TYR A 85 4.75 -16.30 -2.77
N ASP A 86 4.75 -17.56 -2.32
CA ASP A 86 4.68 -17.97 -0.92
C ASP A 86 5.94 -17.44 -0.21
N PHE A 87 5.77 -16.62 0.83
CA PHE A 87 6.84 -16.22 1.76
C PHE A 87 6.63 -16.91 3.11
#